data_AF-A0A5R2N301-F1
#
_entry.id   AF-A0A5R2N301-F1
#
_cell.length_a   1.000
_cell.length_b   1.000
_cell.length_c   1.000
_cell.angle_alpha   90.00
_cell.angle_beta   90.00
_cell.angle_gamma   90.00
#
_symmetry.space_group_name_H-M   'P 1'
#
loop_
_entity.id
_entity.type
_entity.pdbx_description
1 polymer ?
#
loop_
_entity_poly.entity_id
_entity_poly.type
_entity_poly.pdbx_seq_one_letter_code
_entity_poly.pdbx_strand_id
1 'polypeptide(L)'
;VGMSRDGTVSCSTCHKIDRQFQDDLPQAVGVGRTNRRTMPLAGVARDPWFFWDGRRDSLWAQALTPLENPLEQAGNRTAYAHYMKARFGERYERIFGPLPDFSGVPLNASPLGSDTEKAAWNAMSDAQRDAINSVYANIGKALAAFERSIEPAPTRFD
;
A
#
# COMPACT_ATOMS: atom_id res chain seq x y z
N VAL A 1 11.11 12.48 -2.91
CA VAL A 1 9.83 12.43 -2.18
C VAL A 1 9.44 10.97 -2.03
N GLY A 2 9.27 10.51 -0.80
CA GLY A 2 8.89 9.14 -0.47
C GLY A 2 7.42 8.86 -0.77
N MET A 3 6.98 7.64 -0.43
CA MET A 3 5.66 7.12 -0.78
C MET A 3 4.54 7.55 0.19
N SER A 4 4.86 7.91 1.44
CA SER A 4 3.88 8.48 2.39
C SER A 4 3.50 9.92 2.07
N ARG A 5 2.43 10.42 2.69
CA ARG A 5 1.93 11.80 2.52
C ARG A 5 2.99 12.88 2.77
N ASP A 6 3.81 12.71 3.79
CA ASP A 6 4.92 13.60 4.14
C ASP A 6 6.26 13.14 3.55
N GLY A 7 6.27 12.00 2.86
CA GLY A 7 7.45 11.38 2.26
C GLY A 7 8.44 10.76 3.25
N THR A 8 8.12 10.63 4.54
CA THR A 8 9.02 10.13 5.59
C THR A 8 8.88 8.63 5.88
N VAL A 9 7.77 8.01 5.47
CA VAL A 9 7.43 6.60 5.79
C VAL A 9 7.35 5.76 4.52
N SER A 10 7.81 4.52 4.64
CA SER A 10 7.70 3.45 3.64
C SER A 10 7.36 2.12 4.32
N CYS A 11 7.09 1.07 3.53
CA CYS A 11 6.88 -0.28 4.07
C CYS A 11 8.06 -0.73 4.96
N SER A 12 9.30 -0.41 4.55
CA SER A 12 10.51 -0.77 5.28
C SER A 12 10.74 0.02 6.58
N THR A 13 9.91 1.05 6.85
CA THR A 13 9.95 1.76 8.15
C THR A 13 9.48 0.85 9.28
N CYS A 14 8.41 0.10 9.05
CA CYS A 14 7.83 -0.84 10.02
C CYS A 14 8.26 -2.30 9.75
N HIS A 15 8.51 -2.67 8.50
CA HIS A 15 8.92 -4.02 8.11
C HIS A 15 10.42 -4.08 7.83
N LYS A 16 11.23 -4.20 8.88
CA LYS A 16 12.70 -4.15 8.77
C LYS A 16 13.27 -5.49 8.34
N ILE A 17 14.01 -5.51 7.23
CA ILE A 17 14.54 -6.73 6.61
C ILE A 17 15.48 -7.51 7.55
N ASP A 18 16.25 -6.82 8.39
CA ASP A 18 17.18 -7.39 9.36
C ASP A 18 16.48 -7.96 10.61
N ARG A 19 15.15 -7.83 10.69
CA ARG A 19 14.31 -8.28 11.81
C ARG A 19 13.14 -9.11 11.31
N GLN A 20 13.36 -9.98 10.32
CA GLN A 20 12.30 -10.83 9.74
C GLN A 20 11.07 -10.03 9.24
N PHE A 21 11.31 -8.79 8.78
CA PHE A 21 10.28 -7.85 8.33
C PHE A 21 9.28 -7.44 9.42
N GLN A 22 9.74 -7.26 10.67
CA GLN A 22 9.02 -6.56 11.75
C GLN A 22 9.89 -5.42 12.34
N ASP A 23 9.35 -4.66 13.30
CA ASP A 23 10.01 -3.50 13.92
C ASP A 23 10.40 -3.67 15.40
N ASP A 24 10.04 -4.81 16.01
CA ASP A 24 10.19 -5.12 17.44
C ASP A 24 9.48 -4.14 18.40
N LEU A 25 8.49 -3.40 17.90
CA LEU A 25 7.72 -2.46 18.71
C LEU A 25 6.38 -3.06 19.15
N PRO A 26 5.88 -2.73 20.36
CA PRO A 26 4.54 -3.14 20.78
C PRO A 26 3.44 -2.49 19.93
N GLN A 27 3.73 -1.34 19.33
CA GLN A 27 2.88 -0.58 18.41
C GLN A 27 3.75 0.04 17.33
N ALA A 28 3.32 -0.06 16.08
CA ALA A 28 4.04 0.51 14.95
C ALA A 28 4.04 2.04 15.01
N VAL A 29 5.07 2.65 14.41
CA VAL A 29 5.18 4.11 14.26
C VAL A 29 5.37 4.43 12.78
N GLY A 30 4.27 4.81 12.13
CA GLY A 30 4.29 5.41 10.79
C GLY A 30 4.26 6.93 10.92
N VAL A 31 3.39 7.59 10.14
CA VAL A 31 3.10 9.02 10.29
C VAL A 31 2.50 9.29 11.68
N GLY A 32 1.80 8.30 12.25
CA GLY A 32 1.35 8.29 13.62
C GLY A 32 1.68 6.98 14.33
N ARG A 33 1.28 6.88 15.61
CA ARG A 33 1.40 5.64 16.39
C ARG A 33 0.16 4.79 16.17
N THR A 34 0.33 3.54 15.76
CA THR A 34 -0.78 2.61 15.52
C THR A 34 -1.25 1.93 16.82
N ASN A 35 -2.34 1.17 16.75
CA ASN A 35 -2.91 0.47 17.91
C ASN A 35 -2.46 -0.99 18.07
N ARG A 36 -1.65 -1.52 17.14
CA ARG A 36 -1.17 -2.90 17.13
C ARG A 36 0.28 -2.97 16.68
N ARG A 37 0.96 -4.04 17.09
CA ARG A 37 2.32 -4.36 16.60
C ARG A 37 2.32 -4.65 15.10
N THR A 38 3.44 -4.38 14.45
CA THR A 38 3.68 -4.79 13.06
C THR A 38 3.75 -6.33 12.97
N MET A 39 3.07 -6.92 11.99
CA MET A 39 3.20 -8.37 11.72
C MET A 39 4.47 -8.63 10.91
N PRO A 40 5.22 -9.72 11.18
CA PRO A 40 6.33 -10.11 10.32
C PRO A 40 5.84 -10.47 8.91
N LEU A 41 6.68 -10.26 7.89
CA LEU A 41 6.37 -10.66 6.51
C LEU A 41 7.09 -11.93 6.04
N ALA A 42 8.05 -12.45 6.83
CA ALA A 42 8.74 -13.69 6.48
C ALA A 42 7.77 -14.87 6.41
N GLY A 43 7.58 -15.44 5.21
CA GLY A 43 6.65 -16.54 4.96
C GLY A 43 5.19 -16.14 4.85
N VAL A 44 4.86 -14.84 4.84
CA VAL A 44 3.47 -14.32 4.86
C VAL A 44 2.60 -14.83 3.71
N ALA A 45 3.22 -15.23 2.61
CA ALA A 45 2.53 -15.80 1.46
C ALA A 45 1.81 -17.13 1.73
N ARG A 46 2.14 -17.81 2.84
CA ARG A 46 1.48 -19.04 3.27
C ARG A 46 0.20 -18.80 4.07
N ASP A 47 -0.05 -17.55 4.48
CA ASP A 47 -1.20 -17.23 5.31
C ASP A 47 -2.49 -17.13 4.46
N PRO A 48 -3.62 -17.69 4.95
CA PRO A 48 -4.91 -17.60 4.26
C PRO A 48 -5.66 -16.29 4.55
N TRP A 49 -5.34 -15.61 5.65
CA TRP A 49 -6.00 -14.39 6.12
C TRP A 49 -4.96 -13.42 6.66
N PHE A 50 -5.19 -12.12 6.45
CA PHE A 50 -4.21 -11.09 6.78
C PHE A 50 -4.78 -10.02 7.72
N PHE A 51 -3.85 -9.35 8.42
CA PHE A 51 -4.07 -8.60 9.67
C PHE A 51 -4.35 -9.48 10.88
N TRP A 52 -4.07 -8.94 12.07
CA TRP A 52 -4.36 -9.57 13.37
C TRP A 52 -5.83 -9.98 13.58
N ASP A 53 -6.77 -9.38 12.84
CA ASP A 53 -8.20 -9.72 12.89
C ASP A 53 -8.69 -10.47 11.64
N GLY A 54 -7.79 -10.85 10.73
CA GLY A 54 -8.13 -11.61 9.53
C GLY A 54 -9.03 -10.88 8.53
N ARG A 55 -9.20 -9.55 8.63
CA ARG A 55 -10.18 -8.79 7.81
C ARG A 55 -9.84 -8.67 6.32
N ARG A 56 -8.79 -9.33 5.85
CA ARG A 56 -8.40 -9.41 4.43
C ARG A 56 -8.14 -10.85 4.06
N ASP A 57 -8.66 -11.23 2.91
CA ASP A 57 -8.61 -12.56 2.31
C ASP A 57 -7.42 -12.75 1.36
N SER A 58 -6.64 -11.69 1.14
CA SER A 58 -5.57 -11.69 0.16
C SER A 58 -4.48 -10.69 0.49
N LEU A 59 -3.24 -11.07 0.19
CA LEU A 59 -2.05 -10.27 0.47
C LEU A 59 -2.09 -8.93 -0.27
N TRP A 60 -2.56 -8.92 -1.52
CA TRP A 60 -2.66 -7.69 -2.30
C TRP A 60 -3.70 -6.72 -1.71
N ALA A 61 -4.82 -7.22 -1.16
CA ALA A 61 -5.82 -6.36 -0.50
C ALA A 61 -5.33 -5.87 0.87
N GLN A 62 -4.50 -6.66 1.56
CA GLN A 62 -3.81 -6.23 2.78
C GLN A 62 -2.84 -5.09 2.49
N ALA A 63 -1.96 -5.25 1.50
CA ALA A 63 -0.90 -4.30 1.18
C ALA A 63 -1.40 -2.89 0.84
N LEU A 64 -2.66 -2.77 0.38
CA LEU A 64 -3.30 -1.49 0.09
C LEU A 64 -3.78 -0.73 1.32
N THR A 65 -4.01 -1.40 2.45
CA THR A 65 -4.62 -0.72 3.60
C THR A 65 -3.66 0.26 4.29
N PRO A 66 -2.36 -0.07 4.52
CA PRO A 66 -1.42 0.86 5.16
C PRO A 66 -1.11 2.12 4.35
N LEU A 67 -1.30 2.06 3.03
CA LEU A 67 -1.11 3.19 2.12
C LEU A 67 -2.07 4.35 2.47
N GLU A 68 -3.34 4.07 2.74
CA GLU A 68 -4.36 5.09 3.05
C GLU A 68 -4.67 5.25 4.55
N ASN A 69 -4.05 4.45 5.42
CA ASN A 69 -4.27 4.58 6.85
C ASN A 69 -3.58 5.86 7.39
N PRO A 70 -4.31 6.77 8.07
CA PRO A 70 -3.78 8.05 8.54
C PRO A 70 -2.68 7.92 9.61
N LEU A 71 -2.57 6.77 10.27
CA LEU A 71 -1.50 6.51 11.25
C LEU A 71 -0.29 5.79 10.63
N GLU A 72 -0.43 5.25 9.41
CA GLU A 72 0.63 4.50 8.72
C GLU A 72 1.30 5.37 7.65
N GLN A 73 0.92 5.26 6.36
CA GLN A 73 1.49 6.12 5.31
C GLN A 73 0.67 7.38 5.02
N ALA A 74 -0.58 7.43 5.46
CA ALA A 74 -1.49 8.56 5.37
C ALA A 74 -1.68 9.14 3.94
N GLY A 75 -1.41 8.35 2.90
CA GLY A 75 -1.59 8.74 1.50
C GLY A 75 -3.04 8.63 1.04
N ASN A 76 -3.25 8.82 -0.27
CA ASN A 76 -4.57 8.70 -0.90
C ASN A 76 -4.45 8.11 -2.32
N ARG A 77 -5.51 7.48 -2.83
CA ARG A 77 -5.47 6.72 -4.11
C ARG A 77 -4.92 7.50 -5.29
N THR A 78 -5.40 8.72 -5.51
CA THR A 78 -4.99 9.50 -6.68
C THR A 78 -3.54 9.96 -6.56
N ALA A 79 -3.08 10.36 -5.36
CA ALA A 79 -1.67 10.68 -5.13
C ALA A 79 -0.76 9.48 -5.44
N TYR A 80 -1.16 8.26 -5.03
CA TYR A 80 -0.43 7.04 -5.37
C TYR A 80 -0.42 6.76 -6.87
N ALA A 81 -1.55 6.93 -7.56
CA ALA A 81 -1.62 6.71 -9.00
C ALA A 81 -0.74 7.71 -9.78
N HIS A 82 -0.76 9.00 -9.39
CA HIS A 82 0.13 10.02 -9.93
C HIS A 82 1.60 9.71 -9.64
N TYR A 83 1.92 9.25 -8.42
CA TYR A 83 3.27 8.83 -8.05
C TYR A 83 3.75 7.65 -8.92
N MET A 84 2.90 6.64 -9.13
CA MET A 84 3.22 5.50 -10.01
C MET A 84 3.48 5.95 -11.44
N LYS A 85 2.64 6.83 -11.99
CA LYS A 85 2.87 7.41 -13.32
C LYS A 85 4.21 8.14 -13.38
N ALA A 86 4.49 9.01 -12.42
CA ALA A 86 5.67 9.88 -12.43
C ALA A 86 6.99 9.13 -12.18
N ARG A 87 6.99 8.06 -11.38
CA ARG A 87 8.23 7.35 -10.98
C ARG A 87 8.41 5.98 -11.62
N PHE A 88 7.32 5.33 -12.00
CA PHE A 88 7.33 3.93 -12.43
C PHE A 88 6.52 3.67 -13.70
N GLY A 89 6.10 4.71 -14.44
CA GLY A 89 5.18 4.58 -15.58
C GLY A 89 5.58 3.50 -16.58
N GLU A 90 6.78 3.56 -17.12
CA GLU A 90 7.27 2.55 -18.08
C GLU A 90 7.27 1.12 -17.51
N ARG A 91 7.64 0.96 -16.22
CA ARG A 91 7.65 -0.35 -15.56
C ARG A 91 6.24 -0.87 -15.31
N TYR A 92 5.34 0.03 -14.90
CA TYR A 92 3.93 -0.28 -14.71
C TYR A 92 3.33 -0.75 -16.03
N GLU A 93 3.54 0.00 -17.12
CA GLU A 93 2.91 -0.27 -18.41
C GLU A 93 3.35 -1.60 -19.03
N ARG A 94 4.62 -1.96 -18.83
CA ARG A 94 5.16 -3.26 -19.24
C ARG A 94 4.48 -4.45 -18.56
N ILE A 95 3.96 -4.28 -17.35
CA ILE A 95 3.36 -5.37 -16.55
C ILE A 95 1.83 -5.37 -16.67
N PHE A 96 1.22 -4.19 -16.56
CA PHE A 96 -0.23 -4.04 -16.38
C PHE A 96 -0.94 -3.46 -17.60
N GLY A 97 -0.20 -3.09 -18.66
CA GLY A 97 -0.73 -2.37 -19.80
C GLY A 97 -0.79 -0.85 -19.57
N PRO A 98 -1.29 -0.08 -20.54
CA PRO A 98 -1.20 1.37 -20.55
C PRO A 98 -1.79 2.01 -19.29
N LEU A 99 -1.14 3.06 -18.80
CA LEU A 99 -1.73 3.88 -17.74
C LEU A 99 -2.99 4.59 -18.26
N PRO A 100 -4.00 4.81 -17.40
CA PRO A 100 -5.18 5.56 -17.80
C PRO A 100 -4.83 7.02 -18.09
N ASP A 101 -5.76 7.75 -18.72
CA ASP A 101 -5.66 9.20 -18.79
C ASP A 101 -5.86 9.81 -17.39
N PHE A 102 -4.94 10.69 -17.00
CA PHE A 102 -4.99 11.42 -15.72
C PHE A 102 -5.52 12.84 -15.88
N SER A 103 -5.91 13.24 -17.09
CA SER A 103 -6.49 14.56 -17.35
C SER A 103 -7.72 14.78 -16.47
N GLY A 104 -7.72 15.87 -15.71
CA GLY A 104 -8.80 16.18 -14.77
C GLY A 104 -8.87 15.28 -13.52
N VAL A 105 -7.93 14.37 -13.31
CA VAL A 105 -7.83 13.61 -12.05
C VAL A 105 -7.13 14.50 -11.00
N PRO A 106 -7.79 14.82 -9.87
CA PRO A 106 -7.17 15.64 -8.83
C PRO A 106 -5.91 14.98 -8.27
N LEU A 107 -4.98 15.78 -7.75
CA LEU A 107 -3.76 15.26 -7.13
C LEU A 107 -4.02 14.50 -5.82
N ASN A 108 -5.07 14.90 -5.08
CA ASN A 108 -5.43 14.33 -3.79
C ASN A 108 -6.93 14.07 -3.74
N ALA A 109 -7.30 12.80 -3.70
CA ALA A 109 -8.66 12.30 -3.65
C ALA A 109 -8.65 10.82 -3.29
N SER A 110 -9.56 10.43 -2.41
CA SER A 110 -9.75 9.06 -1.95
C SER A 110 -11.13 8.90 -1.31
N PRO A 111 -11.75 7.70 -1.38
CA PRO A 111 -12.96 7.41 -0.63
C PRO A 111 -12.73 7.30 0.89
N LEU A 112 -11.48 7.16 1.35
CA LEU A 112 -11.13 6.92 2.76
C LEU A 112 -10.43 8.10 3.46
N GLY A 113 -10.19 9.20 2.73
CA GLY A 113 -9.45 10.36 3.23
C GLY A 113 -10.26 11.35 4.07
N SER A 114 -9.73 12.56 4.16
CA SER A 114 -10.44 13.74 4.70
C SER A 114 -11.71 14.07 3.91
N ASP A 115 -12.57 14.91 4.47
CA ASP A 115 -13.81 15.32 3.81
C ASP A 115 -13.55 16.01 2.47
N THR A 116 -12.47 16.79 2.36
CA THR A 116 -12.03 17.40 1.11
C THR A 116 -11.59 16.35 0.07
N GLU A 117 -10.82 15.33 0.48
CA GLU A 117 -10.39 14.26 -0.43
C GLU A 117 -11.56 13.38 -0.87
N LYS A 118 -12.53 13.14 0.01
CA LYS A 118 -13.76 12.41 -0.32
C LYS A 118 -14.65 13.21 -1.27
N ALA A 119 -14.80 14.51 -1.05
CA ALA A 119 -15.54 15.39 -1.96
C ALA A 119 -14.91 15.40 -3.35
N ALA A 120 -13.57 15.52 -3.44
CA ALA A 120 -12.84 15.44 -4.70
C ALA A 120 -13.01 14.08 -5.40
N TRP A 121 -12.96 12.98 -4.64
CA TRP A 121 -13.19 11.63 -5.16
C TRP A 121 -14.61 11.44 -5.73
N ASN A 122 -15.61 11.97 -5.03
CA ASN A 122 -17.01 11.88 -5.44
C ASN A 122 -17.32 12.77 -6.65
N ALA A 123 -16.57 13.86 -6.85
CA ALA A 123 -16.69 14.74 -8.01
C ALA A 123 -16.09 14.16 -9.31
N MET A 124 -15.24 13.13 -9.22
CA MET A 124 -14.71 12.42 -10.40
C MET A 124 -15.84 11.66 -11.13
N SER A 125 -15.64 11.35 -12.41
CA SER A 125 -16.52 10.42 -13.11
C SER A 125 -16.31 8.98 -12.62
N ASP A 126 -17.29 8.10 -12.83
CA ASP A 126 -17.14 6.67 -12.53
C ASP A 126 -15.94 6.07 -13.27
N ALA A 127 -15.79 6.40 -14.56
CA ALA A 127 -14.64 5.95 -15.36
C ALA A 127 -13.29 6.38 -14.76
N GLN A 128 -13.18 7.62 -14.25
CA GLN A 128 -11.97 8.08 -13.58
C GLN A 128 -11.73 7.32 -12.26
N ARG A 129 -12.78 7.10 -11.45
CA ARG A 129 -12.65 6.32 -10.20
C ARG A 129 -12.22 4.88 -10.48
N ASP A 130 -12.80 4.24 -11.47
CA ASP A 130 -12.48 2.86 -11.84
C ASP A 130 -11.05 2.73 -12.39
N ALA A 131 -10.62 3.69 -13.20
CA ALA A 131 -9.25 3.78 -13.69
C ALA A 131 -8.24 3.90 -12.53
N ILE A 132 -8.50 4.79 -11.57
CA ILE A 132 -7.63 4.97 -10.40
C ILE A 132 -7.68 3.76 -9.47
N ASN A 133 -8.84 3.16 -9.26
CA ASN A 133 -8.98 1.91 -8.50
C ASN A 133 -8.19 0.77 -9.14
N SER A 134 -8.15 0.70 -10.47
CA SER A 134 -7.38 -0.31 -11.20
C SER A 134 -5.87 -0.11 -11.01
N VAL A 135 -5.38 1.13 -11.14
CA VAL A 135 -3.97 1.46 -10.83
C VAL A 135 -3.64 1.10 -9.39
N TYR A 136 -4.52 1.48 -8.45
CA TYR A 136 -4.35 1.21 -7.03
C TYR A 136 -4.29 -0.29 -6.74
N ALA A 137 -5.22 -1.09 -7.28
CA ALA A 137 -5.20 -2.54 -7.16
C ALA A 137 -3.91 -3.17 -7.71
N ASN A 138 -3.38 -2.64 -8.82
CA ASN A 138 -2.13 -3.10 -9.41
C ASN A 138 -0.90 -2.79 -8.54
N ILE A 139 -0.90 -1.69 -7.79
CA ILE A 139 0.11 -1.44 -6.75
C ILE A 139 0.09 -2.57 -5.72
N GLY A 140 -1.11 -2.90 -5.20
CA GLY A 140 -1.28 -3.99 -4.23
C GLY A 140 -0.79 -5.34 -4.76
N LYS A 141 -1.10 -5.65 -6.03
CA LYS A 141 -0.62 -6.88 -6.69
C LYS A 141 0.90 -6.91 -6.84
N ALA A 142 1.52 -5.79 -7.19
CA ALA A 142 2.97 -5.69 -7.30
C ALA A 142 3.66 -5.87 -5.94
N LEU A 143 3.12 -5.25 -4.87
CA LEU A 143 3.59 -5.42 -3.50
C LEU A 143 3.47 -6.89 -3.05
N ALA A 144 2.28 -7.48 -3.23
CA ALA A 144 2.06 -8.88 -2.90
C ALA A 144 3.00 -9.82 -3.67
N ALA A 145 3.30 -9.54 -4.95
CA ALA A 145 4.25 -10.33 -5.72
C ALA A 145 5.65 -10.30 -5.10
N PHE A 146 6.11 -9.15 -4.61
CA PHE A 146 7.36 -9.04 -3.87
C PHE A 146 7.31 -9.76 -2.53
N GLU A 147 6.25 -9.56 -1.75
CA GLU A 147 6.07 -10.19 -0.43
C GLU A 147 6.04 -11.72 -0.52
N ARG A 148 5.55 -12.27 -1.65
CA ARG A 148 5.62 -13.71 -1.94
C ARG A 148 7.03 -14.27 -2.12
N SER A 149 8.03 -13.43 -2.35
CA SER A 149 9.44 -13.85 -2.37
C SER A 149 10.11 -13.83 -1.00
N ILE A 150 9.42 -13.34 0.04
CA ILE A 150 9.99 -13.22 1.38
C ILE A 150 9.83 -14.54 2.11
N GLU A 151 10.85 -15.39 2.00
CA GLU A 151 10.93 -16.66 2.71
C GLU A 151 11.68 -16.52 4.05
N PRO A 152 11.29 -17.27 5.09
CA PRO A 152 12.08 -17.35 6.31
C PRO A 152 13.39 -18.08 6.04
N ALA A 153 14.44 -17.67 6.73
CA ALA A 153 15.70 -18.41 6.72
C ALA A 153 15.54 -19.74 7.47
N PRO A 154 16.26 -20.82 7.06
CA PRO A 154 16.34 -22.04 7.84
C PRO A 154 16.82 -21.76 9.27
N THR A 155 16.20 -22.44 10.20
CA THR A 155 16.46 -22.39 11.64
C THR A 155 17.00 -23.73 12.11
N ARG A 156 17.35 -23.85 13.39
CA ARG A 156 17.75 -25.14 13.99
C ARG A 156 16.60 -26.15 14.08
N PHE A 157 15.36 -25.73 13.84
CA PHE A 157 14.18 -26.58 13.95
C PHE A 157 13.83 -27.30 12.64
N ASP A 158 14.25 -26.75 11.50
CA ASP A 158 14.07 -27.35 10.16
C ASP A 158 14.95 -28.60 9.98
#